data_AF-A0A524LC33-F1
#
_entry.id   AF-A0A524LC33-F1
#
_cell.length_a   1.000
_cell.length_b   1.000
_cell.length_c   1.000
_cell.angle_alpha   90.00
_cell.angle_beta   90.00
_cell.angle_gamma   90.00
#
_symmetry.space_group_name_H-M   'P 1'
#
loop_
_entity.id
_entity.type
_entity.pdbx_description
1 polymer ?
#
loop_
_entity_poly.entity_id
_entity_poly.type
_entity_poly.pdbx_seq_one_letter_code
_entity_poly.pdbx_strand_id
1 'polypeptide(L)'
;MTLSINRITNLLRTNGFDVLAVATGLSEEPEEQPMIVFNRQSYPGVEAHVVTAAHCALWIPKLDNNGDVIVYYPPSSQNEDHLLAWDRLLGVLDKLSELLCTYRDSVLSGHFSGTFWAHHEIEWYRELRRAPYHEKKNLSDFIDYVDPSIRNHVAALNNYGFDTIESCSGLPQDHPDRNPYRPYVMLDERAYPNCIPHFFTLADIADWIPSYAPHNFDVYIRIQRHNPVGEAWNRLVQSARDLHLLLKPYRQLVSSTSSCIDEFDILHDSLGTTLVKR
;
A
#
# COMPACT_ATOMS: atom_id res chain seq x y z
N MET A 1 5.19 16.81 22.50
CA MET A 1 6.65 16.70 22.27
C MET A 1 7.12 18.01 21.62
N THR A 2 8.33 18.52 21.86
CA THR A 2 8.86 19.63 21.01
C THR A 2 9.30 19.07 19.66
N LEU A 3 8.49 19.34 18.65
CA LEU A 3 8.81 19.09 17.24
C LEU A 3 9.67 20.22 16.71
N SER A 4 10.69 19.87 15.93
CA SER A 4 11.50 20.80 15.16
C SER A 4 11.90 20.12 13.86
N ILE A 5 12.11 20.89 12.79
CA ILE A 5 12.46 20.35 11.47
C ILE A 5 13.69 19.44 11.57
N ASN A 6 14.75 19.88 12.26
CA ASN A 6 15.95 19.07 12.48
C ASN A 6 15.68 17.74 13.19
N ARG A 7 14.76 17.71 14.16
CA ARG A 7 14.39 16.46 14.87
C ARG A 7 13.61 15.51 13.95
N ILE A 8 12.67 16.05 13.16
CA ILE A 8 11.89 15.28 12.18
C ILE A 8 12.83 14.70 11.13
N THR A 9 13.63 15.53 10.46
CA THR A 9 14.60 15.10 9.43
C THR A 9 15.58 14.06 9.96
N ASN A 10 16.10 14.21 11.17
CA ASN A 10 17.02 13.23 11.75
C ASN A 10 16.32 11.88 12.03
N LEU A 11 15.11 11.89 12.59
CA LEU A 11 14.34 10.66 12.84
C LEU A 11 14.01 9.93 11.53
N LEU A 12 13.58 10.67 10.50
CA LEU A 12 13.28 10.11 9.18
C LEU A 12 14.51 9.48 8.54
N ARG A 13 15.67 10.16 8.59
CA ARG A 13 16.94 9.61 8.07
C ARG A 13 17.41 8.39 8.86
N THR A 14 17.28 8.39 10.19
CA THR A 14 17.57 7.19 11.01
C THR A 14 16.68 6.02 10.61
N ASN A 15 15.42 6.29 10.26
CA ASN A 15 14.48 5.32 9.70
C ASN A 15 14.60 5.12 8.17
N GLY A 16 15.75 5.42 7.57
CA GLY A 16 16.07 5.11 6.17
C GLY A 16 15.35 5.96 5.12
N PHE A 17 14.74 7.08 5.50
CA PHE A 17 14.05 8.00 4.60
C PHE A 17 14.84 9.29 4.44
N ASP A 18 15.32 9.59 3.22
CA ASP A 18 15.81 10.93 2.89
C ASP A 18 14.65 11.85 2.49
N VAL A 19 14.72 13.09 2.96
CA VAL A 19 13.71 14.12 2.73
C VAL A 19 14.32 15.34 2.04
N LEU A 20 13.57 15.90 1.10
CA LEU A 20 13.93 17.08 0.32
C LEU A 20 13.41 18.36 0.99
N ALA A 21 12.22 18.30 1.61
CA ALA A 21 11.60 19.42 2.32
C ALA A 21 10.70 18.94 3.46
N VAL A 22 10.55 19.78 4.49
CA VAL A 22 9.63 19.58 5.62
C VAL A 22 9.02 20.93 6.00
N ALA A 23 7.69 21.03 5.98
CA ALA A 23 6.92 22.14 6.55
C ALA A 23 6.16 21.60 7.77
N THR A 24 6.29 22.25 8.93
CA THR A 24 5.70 21.71 10.16
C THR A 24 4.21 22.04 10.33
N GLY A 25 3.75 23.16 9.76
CA GLY A 25 2.44 23.72 10.04
C GLY A 25 2.24 24.13 11.51
N LEU A 26 3.33 24.43 12.21
CA LEU A 26 3.35 24.89 13.62
C LEU A 26 3.86 26.34 13.69
N SER A 27 3.39 27.17 12.75
CA SER A 27 3.70 28.60 12.67
C SER A 27 2.66 29.45 13.40
N GLU A 28 3.02 30.68 13.77
CA GLU A 28 2.06 31.72 14.15
C GLU A 28 1.42 32.38 12.90
N GLU A 29 2.02 32.22 11.72
CA GLU A 29 1.42 32.65 10.47
C GLU A 29 0.34 31.66 10.01
N PRO A 30 -0.87 32.14 9.63
CA PRO A 30 -1.92 31.26 9.14
C PRO A 30 -1.52 30.66 7.79
N GLU A 31 -2.09 29.47 7.49
CA GLU A 31 -2.03 28.75 6.20
C GLU A 31 -0.84 27.80 5.94
N GLU A 32 0.22 27.73 6.76
CA GLU A 32 1.25 26.69 6.53
C GLU A 32 0.73 25.28 6.89
N GLN A 33 0.65 24.40 5.90
CA GLN A 33 0.16 23.03 6.04
C GLN A 33 1.30 22.06 6.44
N PRO A 34 1.09 21.12 7.38
CA PRO A 34 2.09 20.09 7.68
C PRO A 34 2.37 19.24 6.43
N MET A 35 3.64 19.17 6.01
CA MET A 35 4.07 18.52 4.77
C MET A 35 5.49 17.94 4.87
N ILE A 36 5.73 16.81 4.20
CA ILE A 36 7.05 16.24 3.94
C ILE A 36 7.16 15.93 2.45
N VAL A 37 8.32 16.19 1.86
CA VAL A 37 8.70 15.71 0.52
C VAL A 37 9.80 14.68 0.68
N PHE A 38 9.49 13.42 0.36
CA PHE A 38 10.41 12.28 0.45
C PHE A 38 11.14 12.07 -0.87
N ASN A 39 12.45 11.85 -0.80
CA ASN A 39 13.28 11.55 -1.97
C ASN A 39 13.06 10.09 -2.41
N ARG A 40 12.57 9.86 -3.62
CA ARG A 40 12.40 8.50 -4.19
C ARG A 40 13.70 7.72 -4.33
N GLN A 41 14.85 8.42 -4.33
CA GLN A 41 16.17 7.80 -4.40
C GLN A 41 16.68 7.29 -3.04
N SER A 42 15.92 7.45 -1.94
CA SER A 42 16.30 6.97 -0.60
C SER A 42 16.68 5.48 -0.63
N TYR A 43 15.82 4.67 -1.25
CA TYR A 43 16.04 3.26 -1.55
C TYR A 43 14.93 2.78 -2.52
N PRO A 44 15.11 1.67 -3.26
CA PRO A 44 14.10 1.20 -4.19
C PRO A 44 12.78 0.83 -3.47
N GLY A 45 11.64 1.20 -4.05
CA GLY A 45 10.30 0.91 -3.48
C GLY A 45 9.87 1.83 -2.32
N VAL A 46 10.71 2.81 -1.92
CA VAL A 46 10.39 3.76 -0.84
C VAL A 46 9.04 4.46 -1.03
N GLU A 47 8.61 4.67 -2.27
CA GLU A 47 7.36 5.35 -2.59
C GLU A 47 6.15 4.59 -2.06
N ALA A 48 6.12 3.27 -2.26
CA ALA A 48 5.05 2.41 -1.76
C ALA A 48 4.99 2.44 -0.21
N HIS A 49 6.15 2.42 0.43
CA HIS A 49 6.27 2.47 1.89
C HIS A 49 5.81 3.81 2.47
N VAL A 50 6.22 4.93 1.87
CA VAL A 50 5.82 6.27 2.30
C VAL A 50 4.32 6.49 2.10
N VAL A 51 3.74 6.05 0.98
CA VAL A 51 2.29 6.12 0.74
C VAL A 51 1.52 5.26 1.75
N THR A 52 2.01 4.05 2.05
CA THR A 52 1.42 3.17 3.07
C THR A 52 1.47 3.81 4.46
N ALA A 53 2.60 4.41 4.84
CA ALA A 53 2.75 5.13 6.10
C ALA A 53 1.82 6.35 6.19
N ALA A 54 1.72 7.15 5.11
CA ALA A 54 0.81 8.27 5.03
C ALA A 54 -0.65 7.83 5.27
N HIS A 55 -1.11 6.81 4.55
CA HIS A 55 -2.44 6.24 4.73
C HIS A 55 -2.67 5.71 6.15
N CYS A 56 -1.75 4.94 6.73
CA CYS A 56 -1.83 4.47 8.12
C CYS A 56 -1.92 5.63 9.13
N ALA A 57 -1.26 6.75 8.85
CA ALA A 57 -1.28 7.96 9.68
C ALA A 57 -2.50 8.86 9.44
N LEU A 58 -3.34 8.58 8.43
CA LEU A 58 -4.41 9.46 7.91
C LEU A 58 -3.90 10.78 7.32
N TRP A 59 -2.67 10.79 6.77
CA TRP A 59 -2.15 11.85 5.93
C TRP A 59 -2.46 11.56 4.46
N ILE A 60 -2.43 12.59 3.62
CA ILE A 60 -2.71 12.49 2.18
C ILE A 60 -1.38 12.41 1.41
N PRO A 61 -1.09 11.29 0.73
CA PRO A 61 0.06 11.18 -0.15
C PRO A 61 -0.25 11.64 -1.58
N LYS A 62 0.78 12.10 -2.29
CA LYS A 62 0.75 12.46 -3.70
C LYS A 62 2.13 12.29 -4.32
N LEU A 63 2.21 11.77 -5.55
CA LEU A 63 3.45 11.78 -6.34
C LEU A 63 3.60 13.12 -7.08
N ASP A 64 4.82 13.64 -7.11
CA ASP A 64 5.20 14.79 -7.92
C ASP A 64 5.61 14.39 -9.36
N ASN A 65 5.99 15.37 -10.19
CA ASN A 65 6.38 15.10 -11.59
C ASN A 65 7.73 14.35 -11.72
N ASN A 66 8.53 14.29 -10.66
CA ASN A 66 9.81 13.58 -10.61
C ASN A 66 9.66 12.15 -10.08
N GLY A 67 8.50 11.81 -9.48
CA GLY A 67 8.22 10.58 -8.76
C GLY A 67 8.51 10.64 -7.25
N ASP A 68 8.83 11.81 -6.72
CA ASP A 68 9.02 12.02 -5.27
C ASP A 68 7.66 12.05 -4.57
N VAL A 69 7.60 11.53 -3.33
CA VAL A 69 6.33 11.44 -2.59
C VAL A 69 6.17 12.66 -1.67
N ILE A 70 5.15 13.46 -1.95
CA ILE A 70 4.68 14.53 -1.08
C ILE A 70 3.62 13.94 -0.14
N VAL A 71 3.78 14.11 1.16
CA VAL A 71 2.81 13.68 2.19
C VAL A 71 2.40 14.90 2.98
N TYR A 72 1.10 15.21 3.03
CA TYR A 72 0.57 16.38 3.73
C TYR A 72 -0.65 16.05 4.60
N TYR A 73 -0.80 16.76 5.71
CA TYR A 73 -1.97 16.64 6.59
C TYR A 73 -3.04 17.67 6.20
N PRO A 74 -4.35 17.36 6.20
CA PRO A 74 -5.39 18.34 5.91
C PRO A 74 -5.26 19.62 6.76
N PRO A 75 -5.60 20.81 6.23
CA PRO A 75 -5.53 22.05 7.01
C PRO A 75 -6.43 21.97 8.26
N SER A 76 -5.86 22.18 9.44
CA SER A 76 -6.62 22.44 10.68
C SER A 76 -6.33 23.84 11.20
N SER A 77 -7.32 24.41 11.91
CA SER A 77 -7.16 25.64 12.68
C SER A 77 -6.60 25.41 14.09
N GLN A 78 -6.32 24.15 14.48
CA GLN A 78 -5.86 23.78 15.80
C GLN A 78 -4.45 23.18 15.75
N ASN A 79 -3.48 23.86 16.36
CA ASN A 79 -2.10 23.37 16.46
C ASN A 79 -2.01 22.01 17.18
N GLU A 80 -2.95 21.69 18.09
CA GLU A 80 -3.01 20.38 18.76
C GLU A 80 -3.30 19.24 17.75
N ASP A 81 -4.14 19.46 16.74
CA ASP A 81 -4.37 18.47 15.67
C ASP A 81 -3.09 18.23 14.87
N HIS A 82 -2.35 19.29 14.53
CA HIS A 82 -1.08 19.16 13.82
C HIS A 82 -0.04 18.38 14.65
N LEU A 83 0.06 18.65 15.97
CA LEU A 83 0.93 17.89 16.87
C LEU A 83 0.54 16.39 16.92
N LEU A 84 -0.74 16.09 17.07
CA LEU A 84 -1.25 14.70 17.10
C LEU A 84 -1.08 13.98 15.75
N ALA A 85 -1.23 14.69 14.64
CA ALA A 85 -0.99 14.18 13.30
C ALA A 85 0.49 13.84 13.08
N TRP A 86 1.40 14.69 13.55
CA TRP A 86 2.84 14.45 13.54
C TRP A 86 3.24 13.25 14.41
N ASP A 87 2.81 13.22 15.68
CA ASP A 87 3.12 12.11 16.59
C ASP A 87 2.61 10.77 16.02
N ARG A 88 1.45 10.76 15.35
CA ARG A 88 0.93 9.58 14.65
C ARG A 88 1.77 9.20 13.42
N LEU A 89 2.11 10.15 12.54
CA LEU A 89 2.90 9.86 11.33
C LEU A 89 4.29 9.33 11.68
N LEU A 90 4.98 9.98 12.62
CA LEU A 90 6.31 9.56 13.05
C LEU A 90 6.25 8.17 13.71
N GLY A 91 5.26 7.91 14.58
CA GLY A 91 5.08 6.60 15.20
C GLY A 91 4.65 5.48 14.25
N VAL A 92 4.06 5.82 13.09
CA VAL A 92 3.77 4.87 12.01
C VAL A 92 5.01 4.59 11.17
N LEU A 93 5.77 5.63 10.79
CA LEU A 93 7.01 5.50 10.03
C LEU A 93 8.07 4.70 10.78
N ASP A 94 8.13 4.85 12.11
CA ASP A 94 9.00 4.08 13.00
C ASP A 94 8.66 2.58 12.97
N LYS A 95 7.40 2.21 13.19
CA LYS A 95 6.94 0.81 13.12
C LYS A 95 7.08 0.20 11.73
N LEU A 96 6.84 0.98 10.68
CA LEU A 96 7.01 0.50 9.31
C LEU A 96 8.50 0.33 8.96
N SER A 97 9.37 1.18 9.52
CA SER A 97 10.83 1.06 9.45
C SER A 97 11.32 -0.23 10.09
N GLU A 98 10.80 -0.60 11.27
CA GLU A 98 11.07 -1.89 11.94
C GLU A 98 10.65 -3.09 11.06
N LEU A 99 9.42 -3.07 10.52
CA LEU A 99 8.91 -4.12 9.63
C LEU A 99 9.72 -4.25 8.33
N LEU A 100 10.27 -3.15 7.82
CA LEU A 100 11.07 -3.10 6.58
C LEU A 100 12.58 -3.33 6.81
N CYS A 101 13.05 -3.61 8.03
CA CYS A 101 14.48 -3.75 8.31
C CYS A 101 15.16 -4.79 7.40
N THR A 102 14.64 -6.02 7.37
CA THR A 102 15.14 -7.13 6.52
C THR A 102 15.18 -6.79 5.03
N TYR A 103 14.18 -6.04 4.55
CA TYR A 103 14.12 -5.59 3.17
C TYR A 103 15.26 -4.60 2.86
N ARG A 104 15.48 -3.63 3.75
CA ARG A 104 16.53 -2.62 3.59
C ARG A 104 17.93 -3.21 3.72
N ASP A 105 18.13 -4.16 4.63
CA ASP A 105 19.39 -4.91 4.71
C ASP A 105 19.68 -5.68 3.42
N SER A 106 18.63 -6.23 2.78
CA SER A 106 18.72 -6.88 1.47
C SER A 106 19.05 -5.88 0.35
N VAL A 107 18.38 -4.72 0.32
CA VAL A 107 18.67 -3.61 -0.62
C VAL A 107 20.12 -3.14 -0.51
N LEU A 108 20.60 -2.89 0.72
CA LEU A 108 21.99 -2.49 1.00
C LEU A 108 23.00 -3.55 0.56
N SER A 109 22.59 -4.83 0.61
CA SER A 109 23.34 -5.98 0.09
C SER A 109 23.19 -6.17 -1.42
N GLY A 110 22.51 -5.28 -2.15
CA GLY A 110 22.28 -5.35 -3.60
C GLY A 110 21.16 -6.29 -4.06
N HIS A 111 20.30 -6.76 -3.15
CA HIS A 111 19.22 -7.71 -3.42
C HIS A 111 17.85 -7.04 -3.29
N PHE A 112 17.19 -6.76 -4.42
CA PHE A 112 15.86 -6.12 -4.44
C PHE A 112 15.04 -6.54 -5.69
N SER A 113 13.72 -6.33 -5.65
CA SER A 113 12.83 -6.58 -6.80
C SER A 113 13.10 -5.57 -7.92
N GLY A 114 13.05 -5.98 -9.18
CA GLY A 114 13.17 -5.06 -10.32
C GLY A 114 11.90 -4.23 -10.61
N THR A 115 10.80 -4.47 -9.88
CA THR A 115 9.50 -3.83 -10.12
C THR A 115 9.09 -3.01 -8.91
N PHE A 116 8.86 -1.71 -9.12
CA PHE A 116 8.43 -0.75 -8.09
C PHE A 116 7.12 -0.09 -8.50
N TRP A 117 6.27 0.22 -7.51
CA TRP A 117 4.94 0.76 -7.75
C TRP A 117 4.95 2.08 -8.54
N ALA A 118 5.58 3.14 -8.02
CA ALA A 118 5.55 4.47 -8.64
C ALA A 118 6.22 4.52 -10.02
N HIS A 119 7.33 3.80 -10.20
CA HIS A 119 8.08 3.80 -11.48
C HIS A 119 7.32 3.19 -12.66
N HIS A 120 6.36 2.29 -12.42
CA HIS A 120 5.55 1.68 -13.48
C HIS A 120 4.11 2.22 -13.53
N GLU A 121 3.69 3.08 -12.60
CA GLU A 121 2.37 3.72 -12.64
C GLU A 121 2.14 4.47 -13.95
N ILE A 122 3.12 5.27 -14.40
CA ILE A 122 2.98 6.12 -15.59
C ILE A 122 2.95 5.32 -16.90
N GLU A 123 3.73 4.24 -17.01
CA GLU A 123 3.78 3.40 -18.22
C GLU A 123 2.51 2.58 -18.43
N TRP A 124 1.80 2.20 -17.35
CA TRP A 124 0.59 1.38 -17.41
C TRP A 124 -0.72 2.20 -17.57
N TYR A 125 -0.71 3.50 -17.31
CA TYR A 125 -1.91 4.34 -17.33
C TYR A 125 -2.22 4.95 -18.71
N ARG A 126 -3.07 4.27 -19.51
CA ARG A 126 -4.05 4.96 -20.39
C ARG A 126 -5.22 4.10 -20.90
N GLU A 127 -4.99 2.86 -21.32
CA GLU A 127 -6.03 2.11 -22.08
C GLU A 127 -6.93 1.20 -21.23
N LEU A 128 -6.54 0.88 -19.98
CA LEU A 128 -7.18 -0.19 -19.18
C LEU A 128 -8.08 0.28 -18.03
N ARG A 129 -8.41 1.58 -17.93
CA ARG A 129 -9.34 2.15 -16.92
C ARG A 129 -10.80 1.64 -16.98
N ARG A 130 -11.09 0.66 -17.84
CA ARG A 130 -12.38 -0.04 -17.95
C ARG A 130 -12.19 -1.54 -17.82
N ALA A 131 -11.44 -1.95 -16.79
CA ALA A 131 -11.43 -3.35 -16.36
C ALA A 131 -12.88 -3.81 -16.10
N PRO A 132 -13.27 -5.04 -16.49
CA PRO A 132 -14.62 -5.51 -16.31
C PRO A 132 -15.01 -5.53 -14.82
N TYR A 133 -16.28 -5.22 -14.55
CA TYR A 133 -16.84 -5.34 -13.22
C TYR A 133 -16.76 -6.80 -12.77
N HIS A 134 -16.11 -7.02 -11.64
CA HIS A 134 -16.07 -8.31 -10.95
C HIS A 134 -16.75 -8.10 -9.61
N GLU A 135 -17.79 -8.90 -9.34
CA GLU A 135 -18.39 -8.95 -8.02
C GLU A 135 -17.40 -9.58 -7.03
N LYS A 136 -17.27 -8.97 -5.86
CA LYS A 136 -16.46 -9.50 -4.77
C LYS A 136 -17.02 -10.86 -4.35
N LYS A 137 -16.30 -11.93 -4.67
CA LYS A 137 -16.68 -13.29 -4.28
C LYS A 137 -16.67 -13.42 -2.75
N ASN A 138 -17.65 -14.13 -2.21
CA ASN A 138 -17.63 -14.48 -0.79
C ASN A 138 -16.45 -15.42 -0.51
N LEU A 139 -15.78 -15.25 0.63
CA LEU A 139 -14.66 -16.08 1.03
C LEU A 139 -15.04 -17.56 1.08
N SER A 140 -16.28 -17.88 1.50
CA SER A 140 -16.82 -19.24 1.51
C SER A 140 -16.80 -19.91 0.14
N ASP A 141 -17.01 -19.14 -0.91
CA ASP A 141 -17.22 -19.65 -2.27
C ASP A 141 -15.91 -19.66 -3.05
N PHE A 142 -14.98 -18.76 -2.67
CA PHE A 142 -13.63 -18.71 -3.22
C PHE A 142 -12.70 -19.78 -2.62
N ILE A 143 -12.78 -20.04 -1.31
CA ILE A 143 -11.78 -20.86 -0.61
C ILE A 143 -11.72 -22.32 -1.07
N ASP A 144 -12.79 -22.84 -1.68
CA ASP A 144 -12.80 -24.18 -2.25
C ASP A 144 -12.00 -24.32 -3.55
N TYR A 145 -11.73 -23.22 -4.24
CA TYR A 145 -10.82 -23.16 -5.39
C TYR A 145 -9.35 -22.95 -4.99
N VAL A 146 -9.07 -22.71 -3.71
CA VAL A 146 -7.71 -22.54 -3.18
C VAL A 146 -7.09 -23.89 -2.84
N ASP A 147 -5.82 -24.04 -3.19
CA ASP A 147 -4.98 -25.20 -2.85
C ASP A 147 -5.12 -25.59 -1.36
N PRO A 148 -5.51 -26.83 -1.03
CA PRO A 148 -5.78 -27.27 0.34
C PRO A 148 -4.72 -26.89 1.37
N SER A 149 -3.43 -26.96 1.01
CA SER A 149 -2.31 -26.65 1.92
C SER A 149 -2.22 -25.19 2.38
N ILE A 150 -2.78 -24.23 1.63
CA ILE A 150 -2.68 -22.79 1.93
C ILE A 150 -4.03 -22.12 2.23
N ARG A 151 -5.14 -22.88 2.26
CA ARG A 151 -6.47 -22.33 2.58
C ARG A 151 -6.49 -21.50 3.86
N ASN A 152 -5.84 -21.97 4.92
CA ASN A 152 -5.75 -21.24 6.19
C ASN A 152 -4.98 -19.91 6.06
N HIS A 153 -3.91 -19.88 5.25
CA HIS A 153 -3.13 -18.67 4.98
C HIS A 153 -3.95 -17.67 4.17
N VAL A 154 -4.59 -18.12 3.11
CA VAL A 154 -5.42 -17.28 2.23
C VAL A 154 -6.64 -16.72 2.99
N ALA A 155 -7.32 -17.53 3.80
CA ALA A 155 -8.38 -17.05 4.68
C ALA A 155 -7.86 -16.01 5.69
N ALA A 156 -6.64 -16.17 6.22
CA ALA A 156 -6.04 -15.17 7.10
C ALA A 156 -5.72 -13.85 6.38
N LEU A 157 -5.18 -13.89 5.16
CA LEU A 157 -4.93 -12.69 4.34
C LEU A 157 -6.23 -11.90 4.09
N ASN A 158 -7.29 -12.60 3.68
CA ASN A 158 -8.62 -12.03 3.44
C ASN A 158 -9.22 -11.43 4.72
N ASN A 159 -9.12 -12.13 5.86
CA ASN A 159 -9.53 -11.60 7.17
C ASN A 159 -8.71 -10.37 7.60
N TYR A 160 -7.45 -10.27 7.16
CA TYR A 160 -6.61 -9.09 7.35
C TYR A 160 -6.82 -8.02 6.27
N GLY A 161 -7.82 -8.14 5.39
CA GLY A 161 -8.17 -7.13 4.38
C GLY A 161 -7.15 -7.03 3.24
N PHE A 162 -6.49 -8.14 2.92
CA PHE A 162 -5.66 -8.32 1.73
C PHE A 162 -6.37 -9.35 0.84
N ASP A 163 -7.46 -8.92 0.21
CA ASP A 163 -8.36 -9.81 -0.51
C ASP A 163 -7.66 -10.48 -1.70
N THR A 164 -7.82 -11.79 -1.84
CA THR A 164 -7.14 -12.63 -2.83
C THR A 164 -8.08 -13.06 -3.94
N ILE A 165 -7.69 -12.93 -5.21
CA ILE A 165 -8.45 -13.42 -6.38
C ILE A 165 -7.91 -14.75 -6.91
N GLU A 166 -6.61 -15.00 -6.81
CA GLU A 166 -5.95 -16.23 -7.25
C GLU A 166 -4.75 -16.55 -6.34
N SER A 167 -4.41 -17.83 -6.18
CA SER A 167 -3.21 -18.24 -5.45
C SER A 167 -2.73 -19.60 -5.90
N CYS A 168 -1.45 -19.88 -5.72
CA CYS A 168 -0.85 -21.20 -5.89
C CYS A 168 0.12 -21.46 -4.73
N SER A 169 -0.09 -22.56 -4.02
CA SER A 169 0.76 -23.06 -2.94
C SER A 169 2.20 -23.28 -3.38
N GLY A 170 2.38 -23.67 -4.65
CA GLY A 170 3.62 -24.15 -5.24
C GLY A 170 4.10 -25.50 -4.70
N LEU A 171 3.23 -26.27 -4.03
CA LEU A 171 3.56 -27.58 -3.46
C LEU A 171 3.10 -28.72 -4.39
N PRO A 172 3.94 -29.74 -4.67
CA PRO A 172 3.57 -30.85 -5.55
C PRO A 172 2.34 -31.66 -5.10
N GLN A 173 2.07 -31.68 -3.79
CA GLN A 173 0.94 -32.40 -3.20
C GLN A 173 -0.44 -31.81 -3.59
N ASP A 174 -0.51 -30.51 -3.86
CA ASP A 174 -1.72 -29.81 -4.32
C ASP A 174 -1.83 -29.81 -5.87
N HIS A 175 -0.77 -30.26 -6.56
CA HIS A 175 -0.64 -30.29 -8.02
C HIS A 175 -0.01 -31.61 -8.52
N PRO A 176 -0.60 -32.79 -8.21
CA PRO A 176 0.03 -34.09 -8.50
C PRO A 176 0.14 -34.44 -9.99
N ASP A 177 -0.59 -33.73 -10.85
CA ASP A 177 -0.67 -33.91 -12.30
C ASP A 177 0.31 -33.05 -13.11
N ARG A 178 0.97 -32.08 -12.47
CA ARG A 178 1.77 -31.04 -13.15
C ARG A 178 2.95 -30.56 -12.29
N ASN A 179 3.96 -29.96 -12.93
CA ASN A 179 4.94 -29.19 -12.17
C ASN A 179 4.24 -27.95 -11.59
N PRO A 180 4.29 -27.73 -10.26
CA PRO A 180 3.62 -26.60 -9.64
C PRO A 180 4.27 -25.28 -10.09
N TYR A 181 3.47 -24.22 -10.19
CA TYR A 181 4.02 -22.87 -10.34
C TYR A 181 4.80 -22.48 -9.08
N ARG A 182 5.71 -21.51 -9.21
CA ARG A 182 6.37 -20.88 -8.05
C ARG A 182 5.29 -20.24 -7.16
N PRO A 183 5.29 -20.46 -5.83
CA PRO A 183 4.23 -19.96 -4.94
C PRO A 183 3.91 -18.48 -5.14
N TYR A 184 2.62 -18.15 -5.24
CA TYR A 184 2.13 -16.78 -5.43
C TYR A 184 0.74 -16.56 -4.85
N VAL A 185 0.39 -15.28 -4.67
CA VAL A 185 -0.98 -14.81 -4.48
C VAL A 185 -1.21 -13.55 -5.33
N MET A 186 -2.42 -13.43 -5.89
CA MET A 186 -2.90 -12.26 -6.62
C MET A 186 -3.90 -11.51 -5.72
N LEU A 187 -3.58 -10.26 -5.42
CA LEU A 187 -4.31 -9.39 -4.50
C LEU A 187 -5.20 -8.42 -5.27
N ASP A 188 -6.47 -8.35 -4.86
CA ASP A 188 -7.53 -7.56 -5.46
C ASP A 188 -7.32 -6.06 -5.19
N GLU A 189 -7.03 -5.28 -6.24
CA GLU A 189 -6.89 -3.82 -6.15
C GLU A 189 -8.18 -3.10 -5.74
N ARG A 190 -9.32 -3.82 -5.73
CA ARG A 190 -10.65 -3.35 -5.36
C ARG A 190 -11.03 -3.68 -3.92
N ALA A 191 -10.15 -4.38 -3.19
CA ALA A 191 -10.34 -4.72 -1.77
C ALA A 191 -10.72 -3.49 -0.92
N TYR A 192 -10.07 -2.35 -1.21
CA TYR A 192 -10.40 -1.01 -0.72
C TYR A 192 -9.65 0.05 -1.56
N PRO A 193 -10.12 1.31 -1.59
CA PRO A 193 -9.48 2.37 -2.38
C PRO A 193 -7.97 2.52 -2.12
N ASN A 194 -7.22 2.76 -3.20
CA ASN A 194 -5.77 3.04 -3.21
C ASN A 194 -4.91 2.00 -2.45
N CYS A 195 -5.27 0.72 -2.52
CA CYS A 195 -4.60 -0.35 -1.78
C CYS A 195 -3.29 -0.88 -2.41
N ILE A 196 -3.04 -0.65 -3.70
CA ILE A 196 -1.88 -1.16 -4.45
C ILE A 196 -0.52 -0.89 -3.73
N PRO A 197 -0.21 0.33 -3.23
CA PRO A 197 1.04 0.59 -2.49
C PRO A 197 1.21 -0.29 -1.26
N HIS A 198 0.10 -0.67 -0.62
CA HIS A 198 0.10 -1.51 0.58
C HIS A 198 0.39 -2.97 0.24
N PHE A 199 0.07 -3.41 -0.98
CA PHE A 199 0.37 -4.76 -1.48
C PHE A 199 1.84 -4.90 -1.85
N PHE A 200 2.45 -3.86 -2.46
CA PHE A 200 3.90 -3.79 -2.64
C PHE A 200 4.62 -3.78 -1.29
N THR A 201 4.18 -2.92 -0.36
CA THR A 201 4.71 -2.85 1.01
C THR A 201 4.58 -4.19 1.76
N LEU A 202 3.46 -4.89 1.63
CA LEU A 202 3.29 -6.23 2.20
C LEU A 202 4.31 -7.22 1.64
N ALA A 203 4.54 -7.22 0.32
CA ALA A 203 5.50 -8.12 -0.31
C ALA A 203 6.92 -7.88 0.21
N ASP A 204 7.33 -6.61 0.27
CA ASP A 204 8.66 -6.21 0.71
C ASP A 204 8.89 -6.55 2.20
N ILE A 205 7.90 -6.35 3.08
CA ILE A 205 7.94 -6.80 4.50
C ILE A 205 7.97 -8.34 4.62
N ALA A 206 7.27 -9.06 3.74
CA ALA A 206 7.16 -10.53 3.81
C ALA A 206 8.39 -11.26 3.25
N ASP A 207 9.31 -10.56 2.58
CA ASP A 207 10.35 -11.12 1.72
C ASP A 207 9.78 -11.90 0.51
N TRP A 208 8.84 -11.24 -0.19
CA TRP A 208 8.20 -11.67 -1.43
C TRP A 208 8.46 -10.62 -2.53
N ILE A 209 8.39 -11.03 -3.79
CA ILE A 209 8.64 -10.18 -4.96
C ILE A 209 7.29 -9.69 -5.50
N PRO A 210 6.97 -8.38 -5.42
CA PRO A 210 5.76 -7.83 -6.03
C PRO A 210 5.93 -7.58 -7.53
N SER A 211 4.82 -7.64 -8.27
CA SER A 211 4.69 -7.21 -9.67
C SER A 211 3.21 -7.05 -10.03
N TYR A 212 2.93 -6.29 -11.08
CA TYR A 212 1.60 -6.24 -11.70
C TYR A 212 1.29 -7.57 -12.42
N ALA A 213 0.03 -8.00 -12.39
CA ALA A 213 -0.45 -9.18 -13.13
C ALA A 213 -0.75 -8.84 -14.61
N PRO A 214 -0.76 -9.83 -15.53
CA PRO A 214 -0.89 -9.58 -16.97
C PRO A 214 -2.29 -9.14 -17.47
N HIS A 215 -3.33 -9.21 -16.63
CA HIS A 215 -4.73 -9.15 -17.06
C HIS A 215 -5.64 -8.31 -16.13
N ASN A 216 -5.47 -6.98 -16.15
CA ASN A 216 -6.55 -6.00 -15.94
C ASN A 216 -7.40 -6.10 -14.64
N PHE A 217 -6.88 -6.09 -13.42
CA PHE A 217 -5.53 -5.89 -12.87
C PHE A 217 -5.54 -6.54 -11.47
N ASP A 218 -4.41 -7.11 -11.04
CA ASP A 218 -4.18 -7.55 -9.66
C ASP A 218 -2.70 -7.33 -9.29
N VAL A 219 -2.39 -7.15 -8.00
CA VAL A 219 -0.99 -7.19 -7.54
C VAL A 219 -0.60 -8.63 -7.25
N TYR A 220 0.23 -9.17 -8.12
CA TYR A 220 0.81 -10.50 -8.00
C TYR A 220 2.08 -10.43 -7.15
N ILE A 221 2.10 -11.14 -6.02
CA ILE A 221 3.28 -11.27 -5.17
C ILE A 221 3.71 -12.73 -5.13
N ARG A 222 5.01 -13.00 -5.23
CA ARG A 222 5.58 -14.36 -5.27
C ARG A 222 6.74 -14.54 -4.31
N ILE A 223 6.86 -15.72 -3.72
CA ILE A 223 8.01 -16.09 -2.87
C ILE A 223 9.34 -15.83 -3.60
N GLN A 224 10.44 -15.49 -2.90
CA GLN A 224 11.79 -15.49 -3.51
C GLN A 224 12.20 -16.88 -4.05
N ARG A 225 13.20 -16.95 -4.95
CA ARG A 225 13.73 -18.25 -5.39
C ARG A 225 14.52 -18.88 -4.23
N HIS A 226 14.38 -20.19 -4.04
CA HIS A 226 15.07 -20.98 -3.00
C HIS A 226 14.61 -20.74 -1.55
N ASN A 227 13.66 -19.83 -1.28
CA ASN A 227 13.05 -19.70 0.04
C ASN A 227 12.17 -20.92 0.40
N PRO A 228 12.18 -21.40 1.66
CA PRO A 228 11.28 -22.47 2.11
C PRO A 228 9.81 -22.04 2.03
N VAL A 229 9.00 -22.82 1.29
CA VAL A 229 7.62 -22.46 0.93
C VAL A 229 6.72 -22.25 2.16
N GLY A 230 6.72 -23.20 3.10
CA GLY A 230 5.87 -23.10 4.30
C GLY A 230 6.24 -21.93 5.21
N GLU A 231 7.53 -21.64 5.36
CA GLU A 231 7.99 -20.48 6.15
C GLU A 231 7.61 -19.16 5.48
N ALA A 232 7.74 -19.06 4.15
CA ALA A 232 7.39 -17.85 3.42
C ALA A 232 5.88 -17.54 3.48
N TRP A 233 5.00 -18.55 3.44
CA TRP A 233 3.57 -18.37 3.66
C TRP A 233 3.24 -17.93 5.09
N ASN A 234 3.91 -18.51 6.09
CA ASN A 234 3.76 -18.08 7.48
C ASN A 234 4.24 -16.64 7.70
N ARG A 235 5.38 -16.25 7.10
CA ARG A 235 5.86 -14.86 7.10
C ARG A 235 4.84 -13.92 6.46
N LEU A 236 4.35 -14.25 5.26
CA LEU A 236 3.37 -13.41 4.56
C LEU A 236 2.11 -13.14 5.38
N VAL A 237 1.56 -14.16 6.06
CA VAL A 237 0.40 -13.99 6.95
C VAL A 237 0.73 -13.14 8.19
N GLN A 238 1.91 -13.30 8.78
CA GLN A 238 2.33 -12.49 9.92
C GLN A 238 2.57 -11.03 9.52
N SER A 239 3.27 -10.78 8.41
CA SER A 239 3.45 -9.45 7.82
C SER A 239 2.11 -8.79 7.47
N ALA A 240 1.15 -9.54 6.93
CA ALA A 240 -0.20 -9.05 6.64
C ALA A 240 -0.97 -8.69 7.92
N ARG A 241 -0.83 -9.48 8.99
CA ARG A 241 -1.41 -9.17 10.30
C ARG A 241 -0.85 -7.87 10.87
N ASP A 242 0.47 -7.71 10.86
CA ASP A 242 1.12 -6.55 11.46
C ASP A 242 0.84 -5.27 10.66
N LEU A 243 0.87 -5.35 9.32
CA LEU A 243 0.50 -4.25 8.45
C LEU A 243 -1.00 -3.92 8.51
N HIS A 244 -1.88 -4.92 8.70
CA HIS A 244 -3.31 -4.70 8.93
C HIS A 244 -3.56 -3.86 10.19
N LEU A 245 -2.82 -4.09 11.28
CA LEU A 245 -2.98 -3.32 12.51
C LEU A 245 -2.66 -1.83 12.30
N LEU A 246 -1.70 -1.51 11.43
CA LEU A 246 -1.38 -0.13 11.04
C LEU A 246 -2.43 0.46 10.06
N LEU A 247 -2.91 -0.32 9.09
CA LEU A 247 -3.87 0.11 8.06
C LEU A 247 -5.32 0.18 8.54
N LYS A 248 -5.65 -0.40 9.69
CA LYS A 248 -7.03 -0.47 10.20
C LYS A 248 -7.75 0.89 10.25
N PRO A 249 -7.15 1.99 10.76
CA PRO A 249 -7.81 3.30 10.79
C PRO A 249 -8.13 3.83 9.38
N TYR A 250 -7.20 3.64 8.42
CA TYR A 250 -7.39 4.03 7.02
C TYR A 250 -8.56 3.28 6.39
N ARG A 251 -8.58 1.95 6.54
CA ARG A 251 -9.63 1.09 5.98
C ARG A 251 -11.01 1.42 6.55
N GLN A 252 -11.08 1.73 7.85
CA GLN A 252 -12.30 2.22 8.49
C GLN A 252 -12.76 3.56 7.89
N LEU A 253 -11.85 4.53 7.74
CA LEU A 253 -12.14 5.82 7.11
C LEU A 253 -12.73 5.64 5.70
N VAL A 254 -12.01 4.96 4.80
CA VAL A 254 -12.45 4.81 3.40
C VAL A 254 -13.77 4.01 3.28
N SER A 255 -13.98 3.00 4.12
CA SER A 255 -15.24 2.26 4.15
C SER A 255 -16.44 3.12 4.55
N SER A 256 -16.24 4.05 5.51
CA SER A 256 -17.30 4.97 5.95
C SER A 256 -17.62 6.06 4.93
N THR A 257 -16.63 6.47 4.11
CA THR A 257 -16.86 7.42 3.01
C THR A 257 -17.52 6.76 1.80
N SER A 258 -17.18 5.50 1.48
CA SER A 258 -17.81 4.78 0.36
C SER A 258 -19.32 4.60 0.54
N SER A 259 -19.81 4.40 1.77
CA SER A 259 -21.25 4.34 2.06
C SER A 259 -22.00 5.67 1.87
N CYS A 260 -21.31 6.79 1.61
CA CYS A 260 -21.92 8.08 1.26
C CYS A 260 -21.76 8.45 -0.22
N ILE A 261 -21.01 7.67 -1.03
CA ILE A 261 -20.79 7.98 -2.45
C ILE A 261 -21.94 7.46 -3.33
N ASP A 262 -22.66 6.42 -2.89
CA ASP A 262 -23.86 5.90 -3.56
C ASP A 262 -25.01 6.93 -3.69
N GLU A 263 -24.97 8.06 -2.98
CA GLU A 263 -25.92 9.18 -3.15
C GLU A 263 -25.40 10.32 -4.06
N PHE A 264 -24.09 10.38 -4.37
CA PHE A 264 -23.50 11.50 -5.14
C PHE A 264 -23.35 11.22 -6.65
N ASP A 265 -23.22 9.96 -7.07
CA ASP A 265 -23.09 9.61 -8.50
C ASP A 265 -24.39 9.82 -9.32
N ILE A 266 -25.53 10.13 -8.69
CA ILE A 266 -26.78 10.48 -9.38
C ILE A 266 -26.83 11.97 -9.79
N LEU A 267 -26.07 12.85 -9.14
CA LEU A 267 -26.17 14.29 -9.38
C LEU A 267 -25.20 14.81 -10.45
N HIS A 268 -24.04 14.19 -10.62
CA HIS A 268 -22.98 14.73 -11.48
C HIS A 268 -23.20 14.55 -12.99
N ASP A 269 -24.03 13.57 -13.40
CA ASP A 269 -24.40 13.32 -14.80
C ASP A 269 -25.54 14.24 -15.32
N SER A 270 -26.19 15.02 -14.44
CA SER A 270 -27.34 15.85 -14.79
C SER A 270 -27.01 17.27 -15.29
N LEU A 271 -25.76 17.73 -15.12
CA LEU A 271 -25.34 19.12 -15.40
C LEU A 271 -24.35 19.29 -16.58
N GLY A 272 -23.98 18.19 -17.26
CA GLY A 272 -23.06 18.23 -18.41
C GLY A 272 -23.70 18.43 -19.79
N THR A 273 -25.02 18.24 -19.92
CA THR A 273 -25.71 18.10 -21.22
C THR A 273 -26.44 19.36 -21.72
N THR A 274 -25.91 20.56 -21.41
CA THR A 274 -26.35 21.78 -22.12
C THR A 274 -25.23 22.82 -22.23
N LEU A 275 -24.69 23.00 -23.46
CA LEU A 275 -24.30 24.27 -24.12
C LEU A 275 -23.15 24.11 -25.13
N VAL A 276 -23.41 23.44 -26.26
CA VAL A 276 -22.83 23.86 -27.56
C VAL A 276 -23.92 23.84 -28.63
N LYS A 277 -24.58 24.99 -28.81
CA LYS A 277 -25.39 25.31 -30.00
C LYS A 277 -25.22 26.77 -30.37
N ARG A 278 -24.19 27.06 -31.17
CA ARG A 278 -24.20 27.95 -32.34
C ARG A 278 -22.81 28.00 -32.97
#